data_AF-A0AAE4V559-F1
#
_entry.id   AF-A0AAE4V559-F1
#
_cell.length_a   1.000
_cell.length_b   1.000
_cell.length_c   1.000
_cell.angle_alpha   90.00
_cell.angle_beta   90.00
_cell.angle_gamma   90.00
#
_symmetry.space_group_name_H-M   'P 1'
#
loop_
_entity.id
_entity.type
_entity.pdbx_description
1 polymer ?
#
loop_
_entity_poly.entity_id
_entity_poly.type
_entity_poly.pdbx_seq_one_letter_code
_entity_poly.pdbx_strand_id
1 'polypeptide(L)'
;ATESLPGEVRWVAGTESARSIPLGVFAHLVGASTSRDPVTLLSTARQALIHDGDTNQDMVIGVDDAHLLDQLSATFLHQLALDRVVNIVATVRSGETVPDAITSLWKDGHLLRLELMPFTREQSIELVESVLDGPLEGLSADMIWEASGGNALFVRHLVEGALEAGTLRRSGGVWQLRGRAAITSELASLLETRIEKIPPDVLQALQLLTFCEPLDLDVLCALAGENAVEEAERRGLVRIAEERHHLDVRYTHPLFAEVIRRRVGRAAGRRLRGKLVQELSNGPVTGAAHRIRLAELALDSDRSVDPALLASAAADAIGLANVPLGERLARAAFEETGDFGAADLLARALLWQGHAAEAEALLLAFSPDSLTQAQLVRWGTSRIANLFWALGDSEKADDVLAVLRERVTQPSLLPVVEGIGSVCAVFENRPQEAVDAACVVLASERPWAVEWAFFGGGLALALMG
;
A
#
# COMPACT_ATOMS: atom_id res chain seq x y z
N ALA A 1 12.03 33.07 -2.62
CA ALA A 1 10.63 33.39 -2.25
C ALA A 1 10.53 34.77 -1.59
N THR A 2 11.36 35.08 -0.58
CA THR A 2 11.35 36.37 0.14
C THR A 2 11.80 37.58 -0.68
N GLU A 3 12.53 37.39 -1.77
CA GLU A 3 12.97 38.46 -2.68
C GLU A 3 11.82 39.24 -3.36
N SER A 4 10.60 38.71 -3.33
CA SER A 4 9.41 39.36 -3.90
C SER A 4 8.68 40.29 -2.92
N LEU A 5 9.08 40.31 -1.64
CA LEU A 5 8.47 41.16 -0.62
C LEU A 5 9.11 42.56 -0.64
N PRO A 6 8.31 43.63 -0.51
CA PRO A 6 8.79 45.02 -0.65
C PRO A 6 9.66 45.53 0.50
N GLY A 7 9.98 44.71 1.52
CA GLY A 7 10.70 45.14 2.71
C GLY A 7 11.72 44.12 3.22
N GLU A 8 12.45 44.51 4.27
CA GLU A 8 13.50 43.69 4.87
C GLU A 8 12.89 42.49 5.60
N VAL A 9 13.27 41.28 5.19
CA VAL A 9 12.81 40.03 5.82
C VAL A 9 13.90 39.46 6.70
N ARG A 10 13.63 39.34 8.00
CA ARG A 10 14.54 38.71 8.96
C ARG A 10 13.97 37.37 9.42
N TRP A 11 14.73 36.29 9.22
CA TRP A 11 14.33 34.94 9.62
C TRP A 11 14.93 34.55 10.96
N VAL A 12 14.13 33.91 11.78
CA VAL A 12 14.51 33.38 13.08
C VAL A 12 13.91 31.99 13.23
N ALA A 13 14.73 31.00 13.56
CA ALA A 13 14.29 29.61 13.70
C ALA A 13 14.34 29.17 15.17
N GLY A 14 13.20 28.67 15.66
CA GLY A 14 13.12 27.97 16.93
C GLY A 14 13.82 26.61 16.82
N THR A 15 14.70 26.31 17.77
CA THR A 15 15.34 24.99 17.86
C THR A 15 15.32 24.53 19.31
N GLU A 16 15.25 23.21 19.56
CA GLU A 16 15.32 22.68 20.92
C GLU A 16 16.59 23.15 21.66
N SER A 17 17.72 23.23 20.95
CA SER A 17 18.98 23.70 21.52
C SER A 17 18.92 25.17 21.93
N ALA A 18 18.32 26.04 21.10
CA ALA A 18 18.20 27.47 21.39
C ALA A 18 17.19 27.79 22.48
N ARG A 19 16.21 26.90 22.74
CA ARG A 19 15.22 27.06 23.82
C ARG A 19 15.84 27.19 25.21
N SER A 20 17.04 26.64 25.40
CA SER A 20 17.80 26.73 26.66
C SER A 20 18.54 28.06 26.86
N ILE A 21 18.66 28.87 25.80
CA ILE A 21 19.42 30.11 25.78
C ILE A 21 18.44 31.29 25.79
N PRO A 22 18.45 32.17 26.80
CA PRO A 22 17.67 33.40 26.82
C PRO A 22 17.90 34.24 25.55
N LEU A 23 16.84 34.54 24.79
CA LEU A 23 16.92 35.23 23.49
C LEU A 23 17.84 34.54 22.46
N GLY A 24 18.07 33.23 22.59
CA GLY A 24 19.03 32.51 21.75
C GLY A 24 18.70 32.61 20.25
N VAL A 25 17.42 32.64 19.92
CA VAL A 25 16.92 32.75 18.53
C VAL A 25 17.25 34.13 17.95
N PHE A 26 17.16 35.20 18.75
CA PHE A 26 17.49 36.57 18.35
C PHE A 26 18.97 36.95 18.53
N ALA A 27 19.83 36.04 19.01
CA ALA A 27 21.22 36.36 19.35
C ALA A 27 22.03 36.95 18.18
N HIS A 28 21.74 36.49 16.95
CA HIS A 28 22.38 36.99 15.73
C HIS A 28 21.90 38.39 15.30
N LEU A 29 20.74 38.84 15.79
CA LEU A 29 20.14 40.15 15.51
C LEU A 29 20.49 41.21 16.56
N VAL A 30 20.67 40.77 17.82
CA VAL A 30 20.86 41.65 18.97
C VAL A 30 22.34 41.87 19.31
N GLY A 31 23.24 41.06 18.72
CA GLY A 31 24.66 41.04 19.05
C GLY A 31 24.92 40.39 20.41
N ALA A 32 26.20 40.10 20.72
CA ALA A 32 26.58 39.47 21.98
C ALA A 32 26.39 40.45 23.16
N SER A 33 25.20 40.45 23.76
CA SER A 33 24.94 41.24 24.97
C SER A 33 25.46 40.51 26.21
N THR A 34 26.29 41.18 27.00
CA THR A 34 26.91 40.60 28.22
C THR A 34 25.99 40.66 29.46
N SER A 35 24.77 41.19 29.32
CA SER A 35 23.82 41.32 30.42
C SER A 35 23.03 40.02 30.65
N ARG A 36 22.84 39.63 31.92
CA ARG A 36 21.97 38.51 32.33
C ARG A 36 20.58 38.96 32.78
N ASP A 37 20.32 40.27 32.76
CA ASP A 37 19.04 40.83 33.17
C ASP A 37 18.02 40.78 32.01
N PRO A 38 16.87 40.08 32.15
CA PRO A 38 15.88 39.93 31.11
C PRO A 38 15.33 41.25 30.54
N VAL A 39 15.15 42.27 31.39
CA VAL A 39 14.59 43.57 30.96
C VAL A 39 15.60 44.33 30.10
N THR A 40 16.86 44.35 30.53
CA THR A 40 17.96 44.95 29.77
C THR A 40 18.18 44.24 28.43
N LEU A 41 18.02 42.92 28.41
CA LEU A 41 18.12 42.12 27.19
C LEU A 41 17.01 42.44 26.18
N LEU A 42 15.75 42.54 26.63
CA LEU A 42 14.61 42.90 25.79
C LEU A 42 14.71 44.34 25.27
N SER A 43 15.14 45.30 26.10
CA SER A 43 15.29 46.70 25.67
C SER A 43 16.42 46.85 24.65
N THR A 44 17.55 46.16 24.85
CA THR A 44 18.67 46.15 23.91
C THR A 44 18.27 45.49 22.59
N ALA A 45 17.53 44.38 22.64
CA ALA A 45 17.01 43.70 21.46
C ALA A 45 16.07 44.59 20.65
N ARG A 46 15.14 45.27 21.34
CA ARG A 46 14.24 46.25 20.73
C ARG A 46 15.04 47.37 20.06
N GLN A 47 16.03 47.90 20.75
CA GLN A 47 16.80 49.03 20.26
C GLN A 47 17.66 48.62 19.05
N ALA A 48 18.27 47.44 19.06
CA ALA A 48 19.01 46.89 17.92
C ALA A 48 18.12 46.69 16.68
N LEU A 49 16.88 46.23 16.85
CA LEU A 49 15.93 46.09 15.74
C LEU A 49 15.44 47.45 15.21
N ILE A 50 15.34 48.48 16.04
CA ILE A 50 14.84 49.81 15.65
C ILE A 50 15.96 50.74 15.13
N HIS A 51 17.22 50.55 15.56
CA HIS A 51 18.33 51.44 15.20
C HIS A 51 18.87 51.26 13.77
N ASP A 52 18.50 50.18 13.08
CA ASP A 52 18.95 49.88 11.71
C ASP A 52 18.31 50.77 10.62
N GLY A 53 17.62 51.85 11.02
CA GLY A 53 17.44 52.99 10.13
C GLY A 53 16.40 52.80 9.03
N ASP A 54 15.17 52.42 9.39
CA ASP A 54 13.97 53.11 8.88
C ASP A 54 12.76 52.63 9.69
N THR A 55 11.92 53.55 10.13
CA THR A 55 10.57 53.22 10.60
C THR A 55 9.76 52.71 9.41
N ASN A 56 9.92 51.44 9.05
CA ASN A 56 9.17 50.83 7.99
C ASN A 56 8.26 49.76 8.57
N GLN A 57 6.96 50.03 8.50
CA GLN A 57 5.90 49.00 8.55
C GLN A 57 6.10 47.91 7.48
N ASP A 58 7.14 48.00 6.64
CA ASP A 58 7.55 47.02 5.65
C ASP A 58 8.51 45.95 6.20
N MET A 59 9.00 46.07 7.44
CA MET A 59 9.84 45.03 8.04
C MET A 59 9.02 43.77 8.35
N VAL A 60 9.47 42.61 7.87
CA VAL A 60 8.83 41.31 8.09
C VAL A 60 9.75 40.40 8.91
N ILE A 61 9.26 39.88 10.03
CA ILE A 61 9.94 38.85 10.82
C ILE A 61 9.30 37.50 10.51
N GLY A 62 10.07 36.61 9.89
CA GLY A 62 9.71 35.22 9.67
C GLY A 62 10.20 34.36 10.85
N VAL A 63 9.29 33.76 11.59
CA VAL A 63 9.62 32.87 12.72
C VAL A 63 9.31 31.43 12.32
N ASP A 64 10.33 30.61 12.17
CA ASP A 64 10.17 29.18 11.91
C ASP A 64 10.08 28.41 13.24
N ASP A 65 9.12 27.51 13.36
CA ASP A 65 8.86 26.67 14.53
C ASP A 65 8.74 27.46 15.85
N ALA A 66 7.80 28.41 15.90
CA ALA A 66 7.60 29.32 17.04
C ALA A 66 7.24 28.62 18.37
N HIS A 67 6.79 27.35 18.32
CA HIS A 67 6.57 26.52 19.51
C HIS A 67 7.86 26.15 20.25
N LEU A 68 9.03 26.24 19.59
CA LEU A 68 10.34 25.97 20.17
C LEU A 68 11.03 27.22 20.73
N LEU A 69 10.37 28.39 20.70
CA LEU A 69 10.93 29.61 21.27
C LEU A 69 11.09 29.51 22.79
N ASP A 70 12.16 30.14 23.30
CA ASP A 70 12.29 30.39 24.73
C ASP A 70 11.29 31.46 25.20
N GLN A 71 11.01 31.47 26.51
CA GLN A 71 10.01 32.36 27.09
C GLN A 71 10.30 33.84 26.83
N LEU A 72 11.57 34.26 26.79
CA LEU A 72 11.93 35.66 26.57
C LEU A 72 11.82 36.03 25.09
N SER A 73 12.26 35.16 24.17
CA SER A 73 12.01 35.35 22.73
C SER A 73 10.52 35.43 22.40
N ALA A 74 9.70 34.58 23.02
CA ALA A 74 8.25 34.60 22.83
C ALA A 74 7.61 35.88 23.37
N THR A 75 8.06 36.34 24.56
CA THR A 75 7.61 37.61 25.15
C THR A 75 8.02 38.81 24.30
N PHE A 76 9.22 38.76 23.71
CA PHE A 76 9.73 39.81 22.83
C PHE A 76 8.89 39.93 21.55
N LEU A 77 8.61 38.81 20.88
CA LEU A 77 7.71 38.77 19.73
C LEU A 77 6.32 39.29 20.07
N HIS A 78 5.81 38.94 21.26
CA HIS A 78 4.53 39.44 21.74
C HIS A 78 4.50 40.98 21.86
N GLN A 79 5.56 41.57 22.44
CA GLN A 79 5.69 43.02 22.56
C GLN A 79 5.78 43.72 21.19
N LEU A 80 6.55 43.16 20.26
CA LEU A 80 6.70 43.73 18.91
C LEU A 80 5.37 43.75 18.13
N ALA A 81 4.54 42.72 18.30
CA ALA A 81 3.23 42.66 17.67
C ALA A 81 2.22 43.62 18.30
N LEU A 82 2.24 43.78 19.63
CA LEU A 82 1.38 44.73 20.36
C LEU A 82 1.65 46.17 19.93
N ASP A 83 2.94 46.53 19.84
CA ASP A 83 3.38 47.86 19.44
C ASP A 83 3.22 48.10 17.91
N ARG A 84 2.82 47.07 17.13
CA ARG A 84 2.66 47.08 15.66
C ARG A 84 3.86 47.66 14.91
N VAL A 85 5.06 47.32 15.39
CA VAL A 85 6.33 47.83 14.84
C VAL A 85 6.76 47.05 13.60
N VAL A 86 6.38 45.78 13.49
CA VAL A 86 6.81 44.84 12.45
C VAL A 86 5.66 43.93 12.02
N ASN A 87 5.71 43.42 10.78
CA ASN A 87 4.86 42.32 10.33
C ASN A 87 5.48 40.99 10.73
N ILE A 88 4.68 40.05 11.23
CA ILE A 88 5.19 38.75 11.71
C ILE A 88 4.50 37.64 10.95
N VAL A 89 5.29 36.72 10.41
CA VAL A 89 4.83 35.44 9.88
C VAL A 89 5.48 34.35 10.72
N ALA A 90 4.68 33.53 11.39
CA ALA A 90 5.18 32.47 12.25
C ALA A 90 4.63 31.11 11.85
N THR A 91 5.48 30.08 11.83
CA THR A 91 5.06 28.70 11.65
C THR A 91 4.99 28.00 13.01
N VAL A 92 3.98 27.16 13.19
CA VAL A 92 3.77 26.36 14.41
C VAL A 92 3.36 24.97 13.98
N ARG A 93 3.94 23.95 14.62
CA ARG A 93 3.55 22.57 14.38
C ARG A 93 2.24 22.25 15.10
N SER A 94 1.28 21.68 14.37
CA SER A 94 -0.01 21.25 14.94
C SER A 94 0.19 20.20 16.04
N GLY A 95 -0.57 20.33 17.13
CA GLY A 95 -0.55 19.39 18.27
C GLY A 95 0.56 19.63 19.31
N GLU A 96 1.51 20.53 19.04
CA GLU A 96 2.57 20.87 20.00
C GLU A 96 2.09 21.91 21.02
N THR A 97 2.72 21.88 22.20
CA THR A 97 2.50 22.92 23.22
C THR A 97 3.21 24.21 22.81
N VAL A 98 2.45 25.31 22.72
CA VAL A 98 2.95 26.61 22.28
C VAL A 98 3.07 27.55 23.48
N PRO A 99 4.14 28.36 23.59
CA PRO A 99 4.27 29.34 24.67
C PRO A 99 3.08 30.31 24.72
N ASP A 100 2.63 30.64 25.94
CA ASP A 100 1.45 31.51 26.18
C ASP A 100 1.54 32.84 25.43
N ALA A 101 2.74 33.44 25.37
CA ALA A 101 2.96 34.72 24.68
C ALA A 101 2.65 34.65 23.17
N ILE A 102 2.94 33.51 22.51
CA ILE A 102 2.58 33.30 21.10
C ILE A 102 1.09 32.96 20.98
N THR A 103 0.55 32.17 21.92
CA THR A 103 -0.88 31.85 21.97
C THR A 103 -1.76 33.10 22.08
N SER A 104 -1.36 34.07 22.90
CA SER A 104 -2.05 35.37 23.03
C SER A 104 -2.04 36.17 21.73
N LEU A 105 -1.01 36.05 20.88
CA LEU A 105 -0.94 36.82 19.62
C LEU A 105 -2.11 36.52 18.68
N TRP A 106 -2.49 35.26 18.50
CA TRP A 106 -3.65 34.94 17.65
C TRP A 106 -4.96 35.00 18.43
N LYS A 107 -4.96 34.71 19.74
CA LYS A 107 -6.17 34.77 20.57
C LYS A 107 -6.71 36.19 20.71
N ASP A 108 -5.81 37.16 20.85
CA ASP A 108 -6.15 38.58 21.04
C ASP A 108 -6.24 39.32 19.69
N GLY A 109 -6.12 38.60 18.56
CA GLY A 109 -6.33 39.13 17.21
C GLY A 109 -5.16 39.93 16.63
N HIS A 110 -3.95 39.79 17.19
CA HIS A 110 -2.74 40.41 16.65
C HIS A 110 -2.18 39.67 15.42
N LEU A 111 -2.41 38.35 15.32
CA LEU A 111 -2.03 37.53 14.18
C LEU A 111 -3.21 36.72 13.64
N LEU A 112 -3.28 36.62 12.31
CA LEU A 112 -4.21 35.70 11.63
C LEU A 112 -3.66 34.27 11.71
N ARG A 113 -4.46 33.35 12.22
CA ARG A 113 -4.14 31.93 12.21
C ARG A 113 -4.64 31.29 10.91
N LEU A 114 -3.69 30.77 10.13
CA LEU A 114 -3.97 29.97 8.94
C LEU A 114 -3.59 28.52 9.24
N GLU A 115 -4.57 27.62 9.20
CA GLU A 115 -4.33 26.19 9.37
C GLU A 115 -4.03 25.55 8.02
N LEU A 116 -2.85 24.93 7.90
CA LEU A 116 -2.45 24.23 6.69
C LEU A 116 -2.90 22.77 6.78
N MET A 117 -3.88 22.42 5.93
CA MET A 117 -4.34 21.05 5.78
C MET A 117 -3.39 20.27 4.86
N PRO A 118 -3.33 18.93 4.99
CA PRO A 118 -2.70 18.09 3.98
C PRO A 118 -3.28 18.36 2.59
N PHE A 119 -2.48 18.17 1.55
CA PHE A 119 -2.95 18.34 0.18
C PHE A 119 -4.11 17.39 -0.11
N THR A 120 -5.11 17.94 -0.77
CA THR A 120 -6.13 17.15 -1.45
C THR A 120 -5.49 16.29 -2.54
N ARG A 121 -6.25 15.32 -3.04
CA ARG A 121 -5.82 14.46 -4.15
C ARG A 121 -5.46 15.30 -5.37
N GLU A 122 -6.29 16.27 -5.71
CA GLU A 122 -6.12 17.15 -6.88
C GLU A 122 -4.85 18.00 -6.73
N GLN A 123 -4.64 18.60 -5.56
CA GLN A 123 -3.43 19.41 -5.29
C GLN A 123 -2.16 18.56 -5.30
N SER A 124 -2.23 17.30 -4.85
CA SER A 124 -1.09 16.39 -4.90
C SER A 124 -0.73 16.02 -6.33
N ILE A 125 -1.73 15.79 -7.19
CA ILE A 125 -1.53 15.56 -8.62
C ILE A 125 -0.90 16.79 -9.27
N GLU A 126 -1.47 17.97 -9.05
CA GLU A 126 -0.95 19.23 -9.60
C GLU A 126 0.51 19.47 -9.21
N LEU A 127 0.84 19.23 -7.94
CA LEU A 127 2.23 19.31 -7.46
C LEU A 127 3.14 18.32 -8.22
N VAL A 128 2.74 17.06 -8.34
CA VAL A 128 3.57 16.03 -8.98
C VAL A 128 3.74 16.30 -10.48
N GLU A 129 2.66 16.64 -11.18
CA GLU A 129 2.70 16.96 -12.62
C GLU A 129 3.55 18.21 -12.90
N SER A 130 3.52 19.21 -11.99
CA SER A 130 4.38 20.39 -12.11
C SER A 130 5.87 20.07 -12.00
N VAL A 131 6.24 19.06 -11.20
CA VAL A 131 7.63 18.63 -11.00
C VAL A 131 8.09 17.70 -12.13
N LEU A 132 7.19 16.84 -12.63
CA LEU A 132 7.49 15.84 -13.66
C LEU A 132 7.35 16.35 -15.10
N ASP A 133 6.83 17.56 -15.29
CA ASP A 133 6.55 18.17 -16.60
C ASP A 133 5.73 17.25 -17.52
N GLY A 134 4.62 16.72 -17.00
CA GLY A 134 3.73 15.85 -17.75
C GLY A 134 2.65 15.18 -16.91
N PRO A 135 1.62 14.60 -17.56
CA PRO A 135 0.48 14.02 -16.87
C PRO A 135 0.85 12.73 -16.12
N LEU A 136 0.20 12.53 -14.97
CA LEU A 136 0.34 11.34 -14.13
C LEU A 136 -0.85 10.39 -14.34
N GLU A 137 -0.60 9.09 -14.48
CA GLU A 137 -1.65 8.08 -14.56
C GLU A 137 -2.49 8.06 -13.26
N GLY A 138 -3.82 8.01 -13.38
CA GLY A 138 -4.74 8.09 -12.24
C GLY A 138 -4.46 7.07 -11.12
N LEU A 139 -4.20 5.80 -11.48
CA LEU A 139 -3.84 4.78 -10.49
C LEU A 139 -2.52 5.10 -9.77
N SER A 140 -1.55 5.63 -10.50
CA SER A 140 -0.26 6.05 -9.92
C SER A 140 -0.44 7.24 -8.97
N ALA A 141 -1.32 8.17 -9.33
CA ALA A 141 -1.69 9.30 -8.48
C ALA A 141 -2.37 8.86 -7.19
N ASP A 142 -3.33 7.93 -7.27
CA ASP A 142 -4.03 7.38 -6.11
C ASP A 142 -3.04 6.71 -5.15
N MET A 143 -2.13 5.90 -5.69
CA MET A 143 -1.09 5.25 -4.88
C MET A 143 -0.16 6.24 -4.17
N ILE A 144 0.29 7.30 -4.85
CA ILE A 144 1.18 8.32 -4.26
C ILE A 144 0.42 9.14 -3.19
N TRP A 145 -0.83 9.51 -3.46
CA TRP A 145 -1.65 10.28 -2.52
C TRP A 145 -2.01 9.47 -1.27
N GLU A 146 -2.45 8.22 -1.44
CA GLU A 146 -2.75 7.32 -0.32
C GLU A 146 -1.51 7.06 0.55
N ALA A 147 -0.35 6.80 -0.08
CA ALA A 147 0.89 6.55 0.65
C ALA A 147 1.37 7.80 1.41
N SER A 148 1.25 8.98 0.82
CA SER A 148 1.67 10.25 1.44
C SER A 148 0.65 10.81 2.44
N GLY A 149 -0.63 10.42 2.35
CA GLY A 149 -1.72 11.06 3.07
C GLY A 149 -1.86 12.55 2.77
N GLY A 150 -1.47 12.99 1.57
CA GLY A 150 -1.45 14.40 1.18
C GLY A 150 -0.33 15.23 1.81
N ASN A 151 0.60 14.62 2.56
CA ASN A 151 1.72 15.36 3.13
C ASN A 151 2.73 15.74 2.04
N ALA A 152 2.91 17.03 1.80
CA ALA A 152 3.80 17.59 0.78
C ALA A 152 5.23 17.01 0.81
N LEU A 153 5.81 16.88 2.01
CA LEU A 153 7.16 16.33 2.20
C LEU A 153 7.21 14.86 1.75
N PHE A 154 6.17 14.09 2.07
CA PHE A 154 6.08 12.68 1.71
C PHE A 154 5.81 12.49 0.22
N VAL A 155 4.95 13.31 -0.39
CA VAL A 155 4.74 13.30 -1.85
C VAL A 155 6.07 13.51 -2.57
N ARG A 156 6.83 14.54 -2.15
CA ARG A 156 8.15 14.84 -2.73
C ARG A 156 9.09 13.65 -2.65
N HIS A 157 9.31 13.10 -1.45
CA HIS A 157 10.23 11.98 -1.26
C HIS A 157 9.76 10.70 -1.98
N LEU A 158 8.46 10.43 -2.06
CA LEU A 158 7.95 9.29 -2.80
C LEU A 158 8.21 9.40 -4.30
N VAL A 159 8.05 10.60 -4.88
CA VAL A 159 8.34 10.86 -6.28
C VAL A 159 9.84 10.79 -6.56
N GLU A 160 10.65 11.47 -5.76
CA GLU A 160 12.12 11.44 -5.88
C GLU A 160 12.64 9.99 -5.79
N GLY A 161 12.22 9.23 -4.77
CA GLY A 161 12.63 7.84 -4.60
C GLY A 161 12.14 6.90 -5.71
N ALA A 162 10.94 7.13 -6.26
CA ALA A 162 10.43 6.33 -7.37
C ALA A 162 11.15 6.64 -8.70
N LEU A 163 11.59 7.88 -8.91
CA LEU A 163 12.44 8.25 -10.05
C LEU A 163 13.84 7.62 -9.93
N GLU A 164 14.45 7.70 -8.75
CA GLU A 164 15.77 7.11 -8.47
C GLU A 164 15.76 5.58 -8.63
N ALA A 165 14.72 4.91 -8.10
CA ALA A 165 14.53 3.47 -8.27
C ALA A 165 14.14 3.08 -9.72
N GLY A 166 13.83 4.06 -10.56
CA GLY A 166 13.32 3.85 -11.91
C GLY A 166 12.00 3.07 -11.92
N THR A 167 11.17 3.17 -10.87
CA THR A 167 9.82 2.59 -10.85
C THR A 167 8.80 3.57 -11.41
N LEU A 168 9.05 4.88 -11.33
CA LEU A 168 8.25 5.90 -12.00
C LEU A 168 8.87 6.22 -13.37
N ARG A 169 8.16 5.87 -14.45
CA ARG A 169 8.66 6.06 -15.83
C ARG A 169 7.60 6.66 -16.73
N ARG A 170 8.06 7.39 -17.75
CA ARG A 170 7.19 7.91 -18.80
C ARG A 170 6.94 6.83 -19.87
N SER A 171 5.68 6.44 -20.05
CA SER A 171 5.22 5.49 -21.07
C SER A 171 4.04 6.08 -21.83
N GLY A 172 4.15 6.14 -23.16
CA GLY A 172 3.09 6.74 -23.99
C GLY A 172 2.79 8.21 -23.68
N GLY A 173 3.77 8.96 -23.18
CA GLY A 173 3.61 10.38 -22.82
C GLY A 173 3.10 10.63 -21.40
N VAL A 174 2.66 9.59 -20.68
CA VAL A 174 2.12 9.64 -19.31
C VAL A 174 3.13 9.02 -18.32
N TRP A 175 3.26 9.60 -17.14
CA TRP A 175 4.05 9.02 -16.05
C TRP A 175 3.29 7.89 -15.36
N GLN A 176 3.95 6.74 -15.20
CA GLN A 176 3.37 5.53 -14.63
C GLN A 176 4.31 4.96 -13.58
N LEU A 177 3.76 4.68 -12.39
CA LEU A 177 4.44 4.00 -11.32
C LEU A 177 4.29 2.48 -11.51
N ARG A 178 5.40 1.82 -11.82
CA ARG A 178 5.50 0.37 -11.98
C ARG A 178 6.25 -0.21 -10.78
N GLY A 179 5.50 -0.71 -9.81
CA GLY A 179 6.02 -1.31 -8.58
C GLY A 179 5.70 -0.48 -7.33
N ARG A 180 6.32 -0.83 -6.20
CA ARG A 180 6.19 -0.03 -4.97
C ARG A 180 7.03 1.24 -5.10
N ALA A 181 6.48 2.38 -4.69
CA ALA A 181 7.25 3.60 -4.55
C ALA A 181 8.36 3.36 -3.50
N ALA A 182 9.61 3.57 -3.88
CA ALA A 182 10.73 3.41 -2.97
C ALA A 182 10.80 4.63 -2.05
N ILE A 183 10.88 4.39 -0.74
CA ILE A 183 11.15 5.45 0.24
C ILE A 183 12.63 5.83 0.13
N THR A 184 12.91 7.12 -0.09
CA THR A 184 14.26 7.71 -0.06
C THR A 184 14.93 7.53 1.29
N SER A 185 16.27 7.50 1.35
CA SER A 185 17.04 7.41 2.60
C SER A 185 16.67 8.49 3.62
N GLU A 186 16.41 9.71 3.16
CA GLU A 186 16.14 10.88 3.99
C GLU A 186 14.80 10.73 4.73
N LEU A 187 13.75 10.35 4.00
CA LEU A 187 12.44 10.05 4.56
C LEU A 187 12.50 8.85 5.52
N ALA A 188 13.29 7.84 5.20
CA ALA A 188 13.51 6.71 6.10
C ALA A 188 14.15 7.18 7.42
N SER A 189 15.23 7.95 7.38
CA SER A 189 15.89 8.49 8.57
C SER A 189 14.98 9.40 9.41
N LEU A 190 14.17 10.25 8.76
CA LEU A 190 13.22 11.11 9.47
C LEU A 190 12.15 10.29 10.22
N LEU A 191 11.63 9.25 9.57
CA LEU A 191 10.65 8.35 10.19
C LEU A 191 11.30 7.46 11.26
N GLU A 192 12.54 7.02 11.07
CA GLU A 192 13.29 6.24 12.05
C GLU A 192 13.45 6.98 13.38
N THR A 193 13.86 8.25 13.35
CA THR A 193 13.95 9.08 14.56
C THR A 193 12.60 9.20 15.28
N ARG A 194 11.49 9.23 14.53
CA ARG A 194 10.14 9.23 15.14
C ARG A 194 9.80 7.87 15.75
N ILE A 195 10.12 6.78 15.05
CA ILE A 195 9.86 5.41 15.53
C ILE A 195 10.68 5.09 16.78
N GLU A 196 11.89 5.61 16.91
CA GLU A 196 12.74 5.44 18.11
C GLU A 196 12.12 6.05 19.39
N LYS A 197 11.27 7.07 19.24
CA LYS A 197 10.55 7.70 20.36
C LYS A 197 9.24 6.98 20.72
N ILE A 198 8.87 5.94 19.99
CA ILE A 198 7.64 5.16 20.24
C ILE A 198 7.90 4.16 21.38
N PRO A 199 7.02 4.10 22.41
CA PRO A 199 7.09 3.10 23.46
C PRO A 199 7.14 1.67 22.90
N PRO A 200 7.89 0.74 23.51
CA PRO A 200 8.09 -0.61 22.96
C PRO A 200 6.80 -1.43 22.77
N ASP A 201 5.81 -1.25 23.65
CA ASP A 201 4.48 -1.85 23.61
C ASP A 201 3.66 -1.33 22.42
N VAL A 202 3.62 0.00 22.23
CA VAL A 202 3.00 0.64 21.06
C VAL A 202 3.69 0.19 19.77
N LEU A 203 5.02 0.13 19.76
CA LEU A 203 5.78 -0.33 18.60
C LEU A 203 5.45 -1.79 18.25
N GLN A 204 5.23 -2.65 19.25
CA GLN A 204 4.80 -4.02 19.02
C GLN A 204 3.41 -4.10 18.38
N ALA A 205 2.45 -3.27 18.81
CA ALA A 205 1.14 -3.17 18.18
C ALA A 205 1.25 -2.77 16.70
N LEU A 206 2.06 -1.75 16.40
CA LEU A 206 2.33 -1.32 15.03
C LEU A 206 3.01 -2.44 14.22
N GLN A 207 3.98 -3.16 14.79
CA GLN A 207 4.63 -4.27 14.10
C GLN A 207 3.64 -5.38 13.69
N LEU A 208 2.61 -5.65 14.47
CA LEU A 208 1.55 -6.59 14.10
C LEU A 208 0.71 -6.04 12.93
N LEU A 209 0.26 -4.79 13.05
CA LEU A 209 -0.51 -4.11 12.01
C LEU A 209 0.24 -4.03 10.67
N THR A 210 1.56 -3.86 10.70
CA THR A 210 2.43 -3.86 9.50
C THR A 210 2.27 -5.11 8.62
N PHE A 211 2.00 -6.27 9.24
CA PHE A 211 1.84 -7.54 8.52
C PHE A 211 0.38 -7.86 8.18
N CYS A 212 -0.59 -7.24 8.85
CA CYS A 212 -2.00 -7.45 8.61
C CYS A 212 -2.75 -6.14 8.77
N GLU A 213 -3.00 -5.43 7.66
CA GLU A 213 -3.81 -4.20 7.62
C GLU A 213 -4.93 -4.33 6.57
N PRO A 214 -6.16 -3.89 6.85
CA PRO A 214 -6.69 -3.55 8.18
C PRO A 214 -6.66 -4.75 9.13
N LEU A 215 -6.69 -4.48 10.44
CA LEU A 215 -6.81 -5.50 11.48
C LEU A 215 -7.97 -5.14 12.41
N ASP A 216 -8.78 -6.14 12.74
CA ASP A 216 -9.85 -6.00 13.71
C ASP A 216 -9.31 -5.53 15.08
N LEU A 217 -10.00 -4.57 15.69
CA LEU A 217 -9.61 -3.95 16.96
C LEU A 217 -9.47 -4.97 18.08
N ASP A 218 -10.41 -5.91 18.19
CA ASP A 218 -10.39 -6.92 19.26
C ASP A 218 -9.19 -7.86 19.09
N VAL A 219 -8.85 -8.22 17.84
CA VAL A 219 -7.66 -9.03 17.53
C VAL A 219 -6.37 -8.29 17.89
N LEU A 220 -6.27 -7.00 17.55
CA LEU A 220 -5.08 -6.21 17.89
C LEU A 220 -4.94 -6.01 19.41
N CYS A 221 -6.04 -5.72 20.11
CA CYS A 221 -6.10 -5.60 21.56
C CYS A 221 -5.72 -6.90 22.25
N ALA A 222 -6.19 -8.06 21.76
CA ALA A 222 -5.81 -9.36 22.30
C ALA A 222 -4.30 -9.65 22.18
N LEU A 223 -3.66 -9.20 21.10
CA LEU A 223 -2.25 -9.46 20.83
C LEU A 223 -1.28 -8.46 21.47
N ALA A 224 -1.65 -7.19 21.54
CA ALA A 224 -0.78 -6.09 21.98
C ALA A 224 -1.21 -5.43 23.30
N GLY A 225 -2.45 -5.65 23.75
CA GLY A 225 -3.06 -5.02 24.91
C GLY A 225 -3.76 -3.69 24.58
N GLU A 226 -4.90 -3.45 25.24
CA GLU A 226 -5.74 -2.25 25.03
C GLU A 226 -4.96 -0.94 25.20
N ASN A 227 -4.18 -0.81 26.27
CA ASN A 227 -3.39 0.40 26.55
C ASN A 227 -2.42 0.78 25.41
N ALA A 228 -1.82 -0.22 24.73
CA ALA A 228 -0.90 0.02 23.64
C ALA A 228 -1.62 0.53 22.40
N VAL A 229 -2.83 0.03 22.14
CA VAL A 229 -3.67 0.46 21.00
C VAL A 229 -4.23 1.86 21.25
N GLU A 230 -4.73 2.15 22.45
CA GLU A 230 -5.20 3.49 22.83
C GLU A 230 -4.08 4.54 22.76
N GLU A 231 -2.88 4.20 23.22
CA GLU A 231 -1.73 5.11 23.13
C GLU A 231 -1.27 5.29 21.67
N ALA A 232 -1.38 4.25 20.82
CA ALA A 232 -1.13 4.37 19.39
C ALA A 232 -2.10 5.36 18.72
N GLU A 233 -3.39 5.27 19.05
CA GLU A 233 -4.43 6.17 18.55
C GLU A 233 -4.22 7.61 19.07
N ARG A 234 -3.96 7.78 20.37
CA ARG A 234 -3.69 9.09 20.99
C ARG A 234 -2.50 9.81 20.36
N ARG A 235 -1.48 9.06 19.93
CA ARG A 235 -0.30 9.59 19.20
C ARG A 235 -0.56 9.82 17.71
N GLY A 236 -1.75 9.49 17.21
CA GLY A 236 -2.11 9.60 15.79
C GLY A 236 -1.37 8.62 14.88
N LEU A 237 -0.84 7.51 15.42
CA LEU A 237 -0.10 6.50 14.66
C LEU A 237 -1.05 5.54 13.94
N VAL A 238 -2.20 5.26 14.56
CA VAL A 238 -3.29 4.47 14.00
C VAL A 238 -4.59 5.27 14.02
N ARG A 239 -5.52 4.86 13.15
CA ARG A 239 -6.90 5.33 13.12
C ARG A 239 -7.83 4.12 13.18
N ILE A 240 -8.94 4.27 13.90
CA ILE A 240 -9.98 3.25 13.99
C ILE A 240 -11.14 3.69 13.09
N ALA A 241 -11.54 2.81 12.17
CA ALA A 241 -12.65 3.04 11.25
C ALA A 241 -13.71 1.96 11.46
N GLU A 242 -14.98 2.36 11.46
CA GLU A 242 -16.10 1.42 11.53
C GLU A 242 -16.46 0.93 10.12
N GLU A 243 -16.34 -0.38 9.89
CA GLU A 243 -16.77 -1.03 8.66
C GLU A 243 -17.81 -2.11 8.98
N ARG A 244 -19.02 -2.02 8.42
CA ARG A 244 -20.02 -3.11 8.37
C ARG A 244 -20.08 -3.98 9.65
N HIS A 245 -20.14 -3.36 10.83
CA HIS A 245 -20.23 -3.97 12.18
C HIS A 245 -18.93 -4.46 12.85
N HIS A 246 -17.75 -4.11 12.33
CA HIS A 246 -16.45 -4.31 13.00
C HIS A 246 -15.64 -3.01 13.01
N LEU A 247 -14.75 -2.89 14.00
CA LEU A 247 -13.83 -1.77 14.12
C LEU A 247 -12.48 -2.18 13.56
N ASP A 248 -12.10 -1.57 12.45
CA ASP A 248 -10.83 -1.83 11.77
C ASP A 248 -9.78 -0.80 12.15
N VAL A 249 -8.64 -1.28 12.60
CA VAL A 249 -7.45 -0.49 12.88
C VAL A 249 -6.61 -0.40 11.60
N ARG A 250 -6.20 0.81 11.26
CA ARG A 250 -5.32 1.13 10.13
C ARG A 250 -4.24 2.09 10.56
N TYR A 251 -3.15 2.15 9.81
CA TYR A 251 -2.18 3.22 9.98
C TYR A 251 -2.82 4.56 9.59
N THR A 252 -2.55 5.59 10.38
CA THR A 252 -2.86 6.96 9.95
C THR A 252 -2.01 7.35 8.74
N HIS A 253 -0.76 6.91 8.73
CA HIS A 253 0.21 7.16 7.67
C HIS A 253 0.88 5.86 7.20
N PRO A 254 0.57 5.37 5.98
CA PRO A 254 1.08 4.09 5.47
C PRO A 254 2.60 3.96 5.44
N LEU A 255 3.34 5.07 5.37
CA LEU A 255 4.80 5.08 5.38
C LEU A 255 5.41 4.50 6.67
N PHE A 256 4.72 4.64 7.81
CA PHE A 256 5.18 4.01 9.05
C PHE A 256 5.20 2.49 8.93
N ALA A 257 4.20 1.89 8.28
CA ALA A 257 4.16 0.46 8.05
C ALA A 257 5.39 -0.02 7.26
N GLU A 258 5.78 0.72 6.21
CA GLU A 258 6.91 0.32 5.37
C GLU A 258 8.26 0.46 6.09
N VAL A 259 8.48 1.55 6.85
CA VAL A 259 9.73 1.70 7.63
C VAL A 259 9.80 0.68 8.77
N ILE A 260 8.69 0.44 9.48
CA ILE A 260 8.62 -0.61 10.51
C ILE A 260 8.90 -1.98 9.89
N ARG A 261 8.30 -2.30 8.74
CA ARG A 261 8.52 -3.56 8.02
C ARG A 261 9.98 -3.82 7.72
N ARG A 262 10.73 -2.80 7.27
CA ARG A 262 12.17 -2.92 6.98
C ARG A 262 13.02 -3.14 8.23
N ARG A 263 12.60 -2.62 9.39
CA ARG A 263 13.29 -2.82 10.68
C ARG A 263 13.00 -4.19 11.30
N VAL A 264 11.85 -4.78 11.02
CA VAL A 264 11.52 -6.10 11.54
C VAL A 264 12.37 -7.17 10.85
N GLY A 265 13.35 -7.70 11.59
CA GLY A 265 14.18 -8.80 11.12
C GLY A 265 13.35 -10.05 10.76
N ARG A 266 13.87 -10.88 9.86
CA ARG A 266 13.16 -12.06 9.31
C ARG A 266 12.57 -12.96 10.40
N ALA A 267 13.34 -13.30 11.44
CA ALA A 267 12.89 -14.16 12.52
C ALA A 267 11.74 -13.53 13.34
N ALA A 268 11.84 -12.23 13.66
CA ALA A 268 10.78 -11.51 14.35
C ALA A 268 9.51 -11.43 13.49
N GLY A 269 9.66 -11.16 12.19
CA GLY A 269 8.54 -11.12 11.24
C GLY A 269 7.81 -12.47 11.11
N ARG A 270 8.54 -13.60 11.09
CA ARG A 270 7.93 -14.94 11.09
C ARG A 270 7.10 -15.19 12.35
N ARG A 271 7.66 -14.87 13.52
CA ARG A 271 6.98 -15.02 14.82
C ARG A 271 5.74 -14.13 14.94
N LEU A 272 5.81 -12.88 14.46
CA LEU A 272 4.67 -11.95 14.48
C LEU A 272 3.52 -12.44 13.59
N ARG A 273 3.82 -12.92 12.38
CA ARG A 273 2.83 -13.57 11.52
C ARG A 273 2.23 -14.82 12.18
N GLY A 274 3.05 -15.63 12.86
CA GLY A 274 2.58 -16.80 13.59
C GLY A 274 1.60 -16.49 14.72
N LYS A 275 1.76 -15.35 15.41
CA LYS A 275 0.79 -14.84 16.38
C LYS A 275 -0.52 -14.40 15.71
N LEU A 276 -0.42 -13.66 14.61
CA LEU A 276 -1.59 -13.20 13.84
C LEU A 276 -2.40 -14.39 13.33
N VAL A 277 -1.74 -15.40 12.74
CA VAL A 277 -2.39 -16.62 12.26
C VAL A 277 -3.10 -17.34 13.39
N GLN A 278 -2.47 -17.47 14.56
CA GLN A 278 -3.09 -18.12 15.71
C GLN A 278 -4.37 -17.42 16.14
N GLU A 279 -4.37 -16.09 16.29
CA GLU A 279 -5.56 -15.37 16.72
C GLU A 279 -6.64 -15.31 15.65
N LEU A 280 -6.27 -15.05 14.39
CA LEU A 280 -7.22 -15.00 13.28
C LEU A 280 -7.89 -16.36 13.01
N SER A 281 -7.20 -17.48 13.32
CA SER A 281 -7.77 -18.82 13.19
C SER A 281 -8.82 -19.16 14.25
N ASN A 282 -8.94 -18.37 15.32
CA ASN A 282 -9.98 -18.56 16.34
C ASN A 282 -11.37 -18.12 15.84
N GLY A 283 -11.42 -17.24 14.84
CA GLY A 283 -12.65 -16.76 14.22
C GLY A 283 -13.08 -17.58 12.99
N PRO A 284 -14.34 -17.46 12.55
CA PRO A 284 -14.77 -18.07 11.31
C PRO A 284 -14.06 -17.44 10.11
N VAL A 285 -13.55 -18.27 9.21
CA VAL A 285 -12.94 -17.79 7.97
C VAL A 285 -14.03 -17.36 6.98
N THR A 286 -14.17 -16.05 6.83
CA THR A 286 -15.26 -15.39 6.09
C THR A 286 -14.83 -14.98 4.68
N GLY A 287 -15.14 -15.82 3.69
CA GLY A 287 -14.95 -15.49 2.28
C GLY A 287 -13.51 -15.56 1.78
N ALA A 288 -13.35 -15.25 0.49
CA ALA A 288 -12.09 -15.39 -0.25
C ALA A 288 -10.97 -14.47 0.27
N ALA A 289 -11.28 -13.20 0.55
CA ALA A 289 -10.28 -12.23 1.01
C ALA A 289 -9.65 -12.62 2.35
N HIS A 290 -10.46 -13.11 3.30
CA HIS A 290 -9.96 -13.59 4.60
C HIS A 290 -9.13 -14.87 4.43
N ARG A 291 -9.58 -15.84 3.61
CA ARG A 291 -8.78 -17.05 3.31
C ARG A 291 -7.41 -16.72 2.73
N ILE A 292 -7.37 -15.86 1.72
CA ILE A 292 -6.11 -15.44 1.07
C ILE A 292 -5.17 -14.81 2.10
N ARG A 293 -5.68 -13.88 2.91
CA ARG A 293 -4.88 -13.19 3.92
C ARG A 293 -4.33 -14.13 4.98
N LEU A 294 -5.15 -15.04 5.49
CA LEU A 294 -4.72 -16.03 6.48
C LEU A 294 -3.64 -16.97 5.90
N ALA A 295 -3.83 -17.42 4.67
CA ALA A 295 -2.88 -18.30 3.98
C ALA A 295 -1.54 -17.60 3.70
N GLU A 296 -1.55 -16.34 3.26
CA GLU A 296 -0.34 -15.54 3.03
C GLU A 296 0.44 -15.32 4.33
N LEU A 297 -0.25 -14.97 5.42
CA LEU A 297 0.36 -14.83 6.74
C LEU A 297 0.97 -16.16 7.20
N ALA A 298 0.25 -17.27 7.03
CA ALA A 298 0.68 -18.59 7.46
C ALA A 298 1.92 -19.05 6.69
N LEU A 299 1.96 -18.85 5.38
CA LEU A 299 3.09 -19.23 4.52
C LEU A 299 4.42 -18.62 4.99
N ASP A 300 4.40 -17.34 5.38
CA ASP A 300 5.59 -16.60 5.82
C ASP A 300 5.79 -16.66 7.36
N SER A 301 5.07 -17.54 8.08
CA SER A 301 5.13 -17.65 9.54
C SER A 301 6.10 -18.73 10.06
N ASP A 302 6.15 -18.91 11.36
CA ASP A 302 6.79 -20.02 12.07
C ASP A 302 5.80 -21.15 12.43
N ARG A 303 4.58 -21.13 11.91
CA ARG A 303 3.54 -22.15 12.12
C ARG A 303 3.49 -23.15 10.97
N SER A 304 3.03 -24.36 11.24
CA SER A 304 2.64 -25.32 10.21
C SER A 304 1.37 -24.85 9.52
N VAL A 305 1.37 -24.81 8.19
CA VAL A 305 0.21 -24.38 7.42
C VAL A 305 -0.59 -25.59 6.97
N ASP A 306 -1.91 -25.54 7.10
CA ASP A 306 -2.79 -26.54 6.51
C ASP A 306 -2.74 -26.45 4.97
N PRO A 307 -2.29 -27.50 4.26
CA PRO A 307 -2.24 -27.48 2.81
C PRO A 307 -3.60 -27.26 2.15
N ALA A 308 -4.70 -27.66 2.80
CA ALA A 308 -6.05 -27.43 2.30
C ALA A 308 -6.44 -25.94 2.32
N LEU A 309 -5.97 -25.19 3.33
CA LEU A 309 -6.10 -23.74 3.38
C LEU A 309 -5.31 -23.08 2.24
N LEU A 310 -4.05 -23.50 2.03
CA LEU A 310 -3.21 -22.99 0.94
C LEU A 310 -3.85 -23.22 -0.44
N ALA A 311 -4.34 -24.43 -0.71
CA ALA A 311 -5.01 -24.76 -1.96
C ALA A 311 -6.31 -23.95 -2.17
N SER A 312 -7.13 -23.81 -1.12
CA SER A 312 -8.36 -23.01 -1.20
C SER A 312 -8.07 -21.53 -1.45
N ALA A 313 -7.08 -20.97 -0.75
CA ALA A 313 -6.64 -19.60 -0.94
C ALA A 313 -5.98 -19.36 -2.30
N ALA A 314 -5.23 -20.34 -2.82
CA ALA A 314 -4.67 -20.28 -4.17
C ALA A 314 -5.78 -20.22 -5.23
N ALA A 315 -6.82 -21.05 -5.10
CA ALA A 315 -7.97 -21.02 -6.00
C ALA A 315 -8.70 -19.66 -5.96
N ASP A 316 -8.90 -19.09 -4.77
CA ASP A 316 -9.49 -17.76 -4.61
C ASP A 316 -8.61 -16.67 -5.23
N ALA A 317 -7.29 -16.70 -4.99
CA ALA A 317 -6.36 -15.70 -5.51
C ALA A 317 -6.31 -15.73 -7.05
N ILE A 318 -6.27 -16.92 -7.66
CA ILE A 318 -6.37 -17.09 -9.11
C ILE A 318 -7.72 -16.56 -9.62
N GLY A 319 -8.82 -16.90 -8.95
CA GLY A 319 -10.17 -16.43 -9.30
C GLY A 319 -10.33 -14.90 -9.24
N LEU A 320 -9.60 -14.24 -8.33
CA LEU A 320 -9.53 -12.78 -8.20
C LEU A 320 -8.40 -12.15 -9.04
N ALA A 321 -7.83 -12.90 -9.99
CA ALA A 321 -6.75 -12.49 -10.89
C ALA A 321 -5.44 -12.08 -10.21
N ASN A 322 -5.23 -12.42 -8.94
CA ASN A 322 -3.93 -12.32 -8.28
C ASN A 322 -3.11 -13.60 -8.51
N VAL A 323 -2.73 -13.80 -9.78
CA VAL A 323 -2.06 -15.02 -10.24
C VAL A 323 -0.71 -15.26 -9.55
N PRO A 324 0.17 -14.26 -9.33
CA PRO A 324 1.46 -14.48 -8.66
C PRO A 324 1.31 -14.98 -7.21
N LEU A 325 0.32 -14.46 -6.47
CA LEU A 325 0.02 -14.96 -5.12
C LEU A 325 -0.57 -16.37 -5.19
N GLY A 326 -1.47 -16.61 -6.14
CA GLY A 326 -2.03 -17.93 -6.40
C GLY A 326 -0.96 -18.99 -6.68
N GLU A 327 0.05 -18.66 -7.48
CA GLU A 327 1.19 -19.53 -7.75
C GLU A 327 1.98 -19.84 -6.48
N ARG A 328 2.35 -18.82 -5.69
CA ARG A 328 3.10 -19.01 -4.44
C ARG A 328 2.37 -19.96 -3.48
N LEU A 329 1.07 -19.76 -3.30
CA LEU A 329 0.24 -20.57 -2.42
C LEU A 329 0.05 -22.00 -2.96
N ALA A 330 -0.22 -22.15 -4.26
CA ALA A 330 -0.39 -23.46 -4.89
C ALA A 330 0.92 -24.27 -4.87
N ARG A 331 2.06 -23.61 -5.07
CA ARG A 331 3.40 -24.22 -5.00
C ARG A 331 3.68 -24.75 -3.61
N ALA A 332 3.43 -23.95 -2.57
CA ALA A 332 3.58 -24.39 -1.18
C ALA A 332 2.64 -25.55 -0.83
N ALA A 333 1.38 -25.51 -1.28
CA ALA A 333 0.45 -26.63 -1.10
C ALA A 333 0.97 -27.91 -1.78
N PHE A 334 1.48 -27.78 -3.01
CA PHE A 334 1.98 -28.91 -3.79
C PHE A 334 3.27 -29.51 -3.22
N GLU A 335 4.19 -28.69 -2.73
CA GLU A 335 5.42 -29.15 -2.07
C GLU A 335 5.13 -30.00 -0.82
N GLU A 336 4.04 -29.70 -0.11
CA GLU A 336 3.61 -30.44 1.09
C GLU A 336 2.79 -31.70 0.77
N THR A 337 1.85 -31.64 -0.19
CA THR A 337 0.94 -32.77 -0.46
C THR A 337 1.35 -33.66 -1.63
N GLY A 338 2.01 -33.11 -2.63
CA GLY A 338 2.29 -33.78 -3.90
C GLY A 338 1.03 -34.17 -4.70
N ASP A 339 -0.15 -33.67 -4.31
CA ASP A 339 -1.41 -34.10 -4.91
C ASP A 339 -1.75 -33.36 -6.22
N PHE A 340 -2.61 -33.98 -7.01
CA PHE A 340 -3.06 -33.40 -8.28
C PHE A 340 -3.88 -32.11 -8.10
N GLY A 341 -4.61 -31.96 -6.99
CA GLY A 341 -5.44 -30.79 -6.73
C GLY A 341 -4.61 -29.52 -6.64
N ALA A 342 -3.51 -29.56 -5.90
CA ALA A 342 -2.54 -28.48 -5.78
C ALA A 342 -1.73 -28.29 -7.07
N ALA A 343 -1.34 -29.38 -7.74
CA ALA A 343 -0.62 -29.32 -9.01
C ALA A 343 -1.44 -28.65 -10.12
N ASP A 344 -2.75 -28.93 -10.23
CA ASP A 344 -3.62 -28.29 -11.22
C ASP A 344 -3.75 -26.78 -10.97
N LEU A 345 -3.84 -26.35 -9.72
CA LEU A 345 -3.84 -24.92 -9.38
C LEU A 345 -2.52 -24.24 -9.75
N LEU A 346 -1.38 -24.90 -9.45
CA LEU A 346 -0.06 -24.40 -9.80
C LEU A 346 0.13 -24.32 -11.32
N ALA A 347 -0.27 -25.36 -12.07
CA ALA A 347 -0.21 -25.37 -13.52
C ALA A 347 -1.03 -24.24 -14.15
N ARG A 348 -2.24 -24.00 -13.65
CA ARG A 348 -3.08 -22.88 -14.09
C ARG A 348 -2.42 -21.52 -13.82
N ALA A 349 -1.82 -21.34 -12.65
CA ALA A 349 -1.13 -20.09 -12.32
C ALA A 349 0.12 -19.86 -13.19
N LEU A 350 0.87 -20.92 -13.49
CA LEU A 350 2.01 -20.89 -14.41
C LEU A 350 1.57 -20.54 -15.84
N LEU A 351 0.50 -21.16 -16.34
CA LEU A 351 -0.05 -20.89 -17.67
C LEU A 351 -0.43 -19.42 -17.85
N TRP A 352 -1.15 -18.84 -16.87
CA TRP A 352 -1.59 -17.44 -16.91
C TRP A 352 -0.44 -16.43 -16.84
N GLN A 353 0.72 -16.85 -16.34
CA GLN A 353 1.95 -16.05 -16.31
C GLN A 353 2.87 -16.32 -17.50
N GLY A 354 2.46 -17.18 -18.44
CA GLY A 354 3.23 -17.51 -19.66
C GLY A 354 4.28 -18.61 -19.48
N HIS A 355 4.31 -19.30 -18.33
CA HIS A 355 5.23 -20.40 -18.03
C HIS A 355 4.68 -21.75 -18.54
N ALA A 356 4.32 -21.82 -19.82
CA ALA A 356 3.60 -22.95 -20.42
C ALA A 356 4.34 -24.29 -20.36
N ALA A 357 5.66 -24.27 -20.61
CA ALA A 357 6.48 -25.49 -20.56
C ALA A 357 6.58 -26.08 -19.15
N GLU A 358 6.65 -25.23 -18.11
CA GLU A 358 6.67 -25.65 -16.72
C GLU A 358 5.31 -26.22 -16.29
N ALA A 359 4.21 -25.57 -16.70
CA ALA A 359 2.86 -26.08 -16.48
C ALA A 359 2.65 -27.46 -17.11
N GLU A 360 3.17 -27.67 -18.33
CA GLU A 360 3.08 -28.96 -19.02
C GLU A 360 3.85 -30.06 -18.31
N ALA A 361 5.10 -29.77 -17.93
CA ALA A 361 5.95 -30.72 -17.21
C ALA A 361 5.31 -31.16 -15.88
N LEU A 362 4.67 -30.22 -15.18
CA LEU A 362 3.96 -30.48 -13.93
C LEU A 362 2.75 -31.41 -14.14
N LEU A 363 1.92 -31.13 -15.15
CA LEU A 363 0.73 -31.95 -15.43
C LEU A 363 1.10 -33.35 -15.96
N LEU A 364 2.19 -33.47 -16.72
CA LEU A 364 2.71 -34.74 -17.22
C LEU A 364 3.22 -35.69 -16.12
N ALA A 365 3.55 -35.16 -14.94
CA ALA A 365 3.96 -35.99 -13.81
C ALA A 365 2.83 -36.90 -13.27
N PHE A 366 1.57 -36.62 -13.63
CA PHE A 366 0.40 -37.38 -13.20
C PHE A 366 -0.08 -38.32 -14.30
N SER A 367 -0.14 -39.62 -14.00
CA SER A 367 -0.70 -40.60 -14.93
C SER A 367 -2.23 -40.50 -14.98
N PRO A 368 -2.85 -40.44 -16.17
CA PRO A 368 -4.30 -40.52 -16.34
C PRO A 368 -4.96 -41.72 -15.66
N ASP A 369 -4.23 -42.84 -15.46
CA ASP A 369 -4.74 -44.03 -14.76
C ASP A 369 -4.90 -43.82 -13.25
N SER A 370 -4.17 -42.87 -12.68
CA SER A 370 -4.15 -42.61 -11.24
C SER A 370 -5.19 -41.57 -10.79
N LEU A 371 -5.85 -40.93 -11.75
CA LEU A 371 -6.79 -39.85 -11.51
C LEU A 371 -8.23 -40.34 -11.44
N THR A 372 -9.03 -39.79 -10.53
CA THR A 372 -10.50 -39.92 -10.60
C THR A 372 -11.01 -39.29 -11.89
N GLN A 373 -12.18 -39.69 -12.41
CA GLN A 373 -12.70 -39.11 -13.66
C GLN A 373 -12.87 -37.58 -13.59
N ALA A 374 -13.24 -37.03 -12.43
CA ALA A 374 -13.33 -35.58 -12.22
C ALA A 374 -11.95 -34.89 -12.28
N GLN A 375 -10.92 -35.50 -11.69
CA GLN A 375 -9.54 -35.02 -11.80
C GLN A 375 -9.00 -35.18 -13.22
N LEU A 376 -9.34 -36.28 -13.90
CA LEU A 376 -8.94 -36.54 -15.27
C LEU A 376 -9.49 -35.46 -16.22
N VAL A 377 -10.75 -35.07 -16.07
CA VAL A 377 -11.32 -33.94 -16.82
C VAL A 377 -10.53 -32.67 -16.55
N ARG A 378 -10.27 -32.29 -15.29
CA ARG A 378 -9.46 -31.10 -14.96
C ARG A 378 -8.05 -31.15 -15.57
N TRP A 379 -7.39 -32.31 -15.45
CA TRP A 379 -6.06 -32.55 -16.02
C TRP A 379 -6.08 -32.34 -17.53
N GLY A 380 -7.06 -32.93 -18.22
CA GLY A 380 -7.17 -32.81 -19.67
C GLY A 380 -7.53 -31.39 -20.10
N THR A 381 -8.45 -30.71 -19.41
CA THR A 381 -8.79 -29.31 -19.68
C THR A 381 -7.56 -28.40 -19.57
N SER A 382 -6.81 -28.51 -18.47
CA SER A 382 -5.61 -27.69 -18.25
C SER A 382 -4.52 -27.98 -19.29
N ARG A 383 -4.29 -29.25 -19.65
CA ARG A 383 -3.32 -29.63 -20.69
C ARG A 383 -3.77 -29.20 -22.08
N ILE A 384 -5.03 -29.39 -22.46
CA ILE A 384 -5.57 -28.95 -23.76
C ILE A 384 -5.41 -27.44 -23.90
N ALA A 385 -5.83 -26.66 -22.88
CA ALA A 385 -5.68 -25.20 -22.90
C ALA A 385 -4.20 -24.77 -23.07
N ASN A 386 -3.28 -25.45 -22.38
CA ASN A 386 -1.85 -25.17 -22.46
C ASN A 386 -1.24 -25.51 -23.83
N LEU A 387 -1.50 -26.73 -24.31
CA LEU A 387 -1.01 -27.23 -25.59
C LEU A 387 -1.55 -26.39 -26.74
N PHE A 388 -2.84 -26.04 -26.68
CA PHE A 388 -3.51 -25.31 -27.74
C PHE A 388 -3.09 -23.83 -27.78
N TRP A 389 -3.30 -23.09 -26.69
CA TRP A 389 -3.15 -21.63 -26.70
C TRP A 389 -1.74 -21.14 -26.40
N ALA A 390 -0.97 -21.89 -25.63
CA ALA A 390 0.35 -21.44 -25.19
C ALA A 390 1.50 -22.10 -25.98
N LEU A 391 1.36 -23.38 -26.35
CA LEU A 391 2.40 -24.13 -27.06
C LEU A 391 2.13 -24.30 -28.57
N GLY A 392 0.89 -24.16 -29.03
CA GLY A 392 0.50 -24.33 -30.43
C GLY A 392 0.60 -25.77 -30.95
N ASP A 393 0.48 -26.77 -30.06
CA ASP A 393 0.60 -28.20 -30.38
C ASP A 393 -0.80 -28.86 -30.37
N SER A 394 -1.56 -28.65 -31.45
CA SER A 394 -2.94 -29.15 -31.57
C SER A 394 -3.01 -30.67 -31.63
N GLU A 395 -2.03 -31.34 -32.27
CA GLU A 395 -1.98 -32.81 -32.36
C GLU A 395 -1.92 -33.45 -30.96
N LYS A 396 -1.08 -32.92 -30.06
CA LYS A 396 -1.05 -33.41 -28.68
C LYS A 396 -2.29 -33.04 -27.88
N ALA A 397 -2.93 -31.91 -28.19
CA ALA A 397 -4.20 -31.55 -27.55
C ALA A 397 -5.31 -32.56 -27.94
N ASP A 398 -5.35 -32.98 -29.20
CA ASP A 398 -6.24 -34.04 -29.68
C ASP A 398 -5.97 -35.39 -29.02
N ASP A 399 -4.70 -35.76 -28.83
CA ASP A 399 -4.33 -36.97 -28.08
C ASP A 399 -4.90 -36.93 -26.65
N VAL A 400 -4.80 -35.79 -25.98
CA VAL A 400 -5.37 -35.61 -24.63
C VAL A 400 -6.90 -35.68 -24.66
N LEU A 401 -7.56 -35.07 -25.64
CA LEU A 401 -9.01 -35.14 -25.80
C LEU A 401 -9.49 -36.58 -26.06
N ALA A 402 -8.75 -37.36 -26.86
CA ALA A 402 -9.03 -38.77 -27.10
C ALA A 402 -8.97 -39.58 -25.79
N VAL A 403 -7.95 -39.34 -24.96
CA VAL A 403 -7.83 -39.96 -23.63
C VAL A 403 -9.03 -39.61 -22.73
N LEU A 404 -9.52 -38.35 -22.77
CA LEU A 404 -10.71 -37.96 -22.03
C LEU A 404 -11.95 -38.72 -22.51
N ARG A 405 -12.18 -38.78 -23.83
CA ARG A 405 -13.33 -39.46 -24.43
C ARG A 405 -13.35 -40.96 -24.17
N GLU A 406 -12.19 -41.61 -24.14
CA GLU A 406 -12.08 -43.04 -23.85
C GLU A 406 -12.42 -43.37 -22.40
N ARG A 407 -11.97 -42.52 -21.46
CA ARG A 407 -11.91 -42.87 -20.03
C ARG A 407 -12.99 -42.23 -19.17
N VAL A 408 -13.55 -41.10 -19.60
CA VAL A 408 -14.64 -40.45 -18.88
C VAL A 408 -15.95 -41.11 -19.30
N THR A 409 -16.53 -41.87 -18.39
CA THR A 409 -17.80 -42.59 -18.62
C THR A 409 -18.94 -42.06 -17.73
N GLN A 410 -18.60 -41.23 -16.74
CA GLN A 410 -19.58 -40.66 -15.82
C GLN A 410 -20.52 -39.70 -16.57
N PRO A 411 -21.85 -39.93 -16.57
CA PRO A 411 -22.79 -39.12 -17.33
C PRO A 411 -22.76 -37.63 -17.00
N SER A 412 -22.40 -37.28 -15.76
CA SER A 412 -22.27 -35.89 -15.33
C SER A 412 -21.03 -35.17 -15.87
N LEU A 413 -20.06 -35.89 -16.45
CA LEU A 413 -18.80 -35.34 -16.96
C LEU A 413 -18.68 -35.42 -18.48
N LEU A 414 -19.45 -36.31 -19.15
CA LEU A 414 -19.46 -36.41 -20.61
C LEU A 414 -19.73 -35.06 -21.31
N PRO A 415 -20.67 -34.22 -20.86
CA PRO A 415 -20.89 -32.92 -21.48
C PRO A 415 -19.69 -31.97 -21.36
N VAL A 416 -18.79 -32.13 -20.37
CA VAL A 416 -17.58 -31.29 -20.26
C VAL A 416 -16.69 -31.59 -21.44
N VAL A 417 -16.45 -32.89 -21.65
CA VAL A 417 -15.47 -33.41 -22.60
C VAL A 417 -15.91 -33.04 -24.02
N GLU A 418 -17.20 -33.18 -24.32
CA GLU A 418 -17.73 -32.75 -25.63
C GLU A 418 -17.74 -31.23 -25.79
N GLY A 419 -17.98 -30.47 -24.72
CA GLY A 419 -17.84 -29.00 -24.74
C GLY A 419 -16.41 -28.57 -25.07
N ILE A 420 -15.41 -29.21 -24.46
CA ILE A 420 -13.99 -28.97 -24.76
C ILE A 420 -13.68 -29.37 -26.21
N GLY A 421 -14.22 -30.50 -26.68
CA GLY A 421 -14.06 -30.95 -28.06
C GLY A 421 -14.61 -29.95 -29.09
N SER A 422 -15.73 -29.28 -28.78
CA SER A 422 -16.25 -28.18 -29.60
C SER A 422 -15.23 -27.04 -29.76
N VAL A 423 -14.52 -26.71 -28.67
CA VAL A 423 -13.47 -25.69 -28.70
C VAL A 423 -12.28 -26.12 -29.54
N CYS A 424 -11.75 -27.33 -29.35
CA CYS A 424 -10.65 -27.84 -30.19
C CYS A 424 -11.02 -27.77 -31.68
N ALA A 425 -12.23 -28.24 -32.03
CA ALA A 425 -12.69 -28.25 -33.42
C ALA A 425 -12.74 -26.85 -34.04
N VAL A 426 -13.23 -25.82 -33.35
CA VAL A 426 -13.29 -24.46 -33.94
C VAL A 426 -11.90 -23.88 -34.18
N PHE A 427 -10.97 -24.06 -33.24
CA PHE A 427 -9.63 -23.52 -33.40
C PHE A 427 -8.77 -24.29 -34.41
N GLU A 428 -9.13 -25.53 -34.73
CA GLU A 428 -8.55 -26.32 -35.82
C GLU A 428 -9.24 -26.09 -37.16
N ASN A 429 -10.06 -25.04 -37.27
CA ASN A 429 -10.77 -24.68 -38.49
C ASN A 429 -11.78 -25.76 -38.94
N ARG A 430 -12.43 -26.42 -37.98
CA ARG A 430 -13.55 -27.38 -38.18
C ARG A 430 -14.85 -26.83 -37.57
N PRO A 431 -15.36 -25.67 -38.03
CA PRO A 431 -16.46 -24.96 -37.35
C PRO A 431 -17.80 -25.70 -37.37
N GLN A 432 -18.09 -26.51 -38.40
CA GLN A 432 -19.32 -27.32 -38.41
C GLN A 432 -19.30 -28.39 -37.31
N GLU A 433 -18.17 -29.10 -37.16
CA GLU A 433 -17.99 -30.09 -36.09
C GLU A 433 -18.09 -29.44 -34.70
N ALA A 434 -17.56 -28.22 -34.55
CA ALA A 434 -17.67 -27.45 -33.33
C ALA A 434 -19.12 -27.11 -32.97
N VAL A 435 -19.94 -26.69 -33.95
CA VAL A 435 -21.37 -26.41 -33.72
C VAL A 435 -22.14 -27.67 -33.38
N ASP A 436 -21.92 -28.76 -34.10
CA ASP A 436 -22.62 -30.02 -33.85
C ASP A 436 -22.31 -30.53 -32.43
N ALA A 437 -21.04 -30.48 -32.01
CA ALA A 437 -20.63 -30.82 -30.65
C ALA A 437 -21.22 -29.88 -29.59
N ALA A 438 -21.23 -28.57 -29.85
CA ALA A 438 -21.81 -27.58 -28.93
C ALA A 438 -23.31 -27.80 -28.74
N CYS A 439 -24.07 -28.03 -29.81
CA CYS A 439 -25.53 -28.23 -29.76
C CYS A 439 -25.94 -29.42 -28.87
N VAL A 440 -25.14 -30.50 -28.85
CA VAL A 440 -25.37 -31.65 -27.97
C VAL A 440 -25.21 -31.27 -26.49
N VAL A 441 -24.32 -30.33 -26.18
CA VAL A 441 -23.96 -29.93 -24.81
C VAL A 441 -24.81 -28.77 -24.28
N LEU A 442 -25.30 -27.88 -25.14
CA LEU A 442 -26.09 -26.70 -24.74
C LEU A 442 -27.39 -27.05 -23.99
N ALA A 443 -27.90 -28.26 -24.14
CA ALA A 443 -29.04 -28.77 -23.37
C ALA A 443 -28.68 -29.27 -21.96
N SER A 444 -27.40 -29.23 -21.56
CA SER A 444 -26.92 -29.68 -20.26
C SER A 444 -27.28 -28.72 -19.13
N GLU A 445 -27.69 -29.25 -17.97
CA GLU A 445 -27.89 -28.47 -16.74
C GLU A 445 -26.57 -28.09 -16.04
N ARG A 446 -25.41 -28.35 -16.66
CA ARG A 446 -24.09 -28.11 -16.09
C ARG A 446 -23.49 -26.80 -16.63
N PRO A 447 -23.38 -25.73 -15.81
CA PRO A 447 -22.93 -24.42 -16.28
C PRO A 447 -21.56 -24.43 -16.96
N TRP A 448 -20.60 -25.19 -16.42
CA TRP A 448 -19.26 -25.32 -17.00
C TRP A 448 -19.26 -26.04 -18.36
N ALA A 449 -20.25 -26.90 -18.65
CA ALA A 449 -20.33 -27.59 -19.93
C ALA A 449 -20.84 -26.62 -20.99
N VAL A 450 -21.88 -25.88 -20.61
CA VAL A 450 -22.52 -24.85 -21.40
C VAL A 450 -21.53 -23.74 -21.72
N GLU A 451 -20.66 -23.35 -20.78
CA GLU A 451 -19.61 -22.35 -21.02
C GLU A 451 -18.67 -22.77 -22.17
N TRP A 452 -18.14 -23.99 -22.12
CA TRP A 452 -17.27 -24.50 -23.18
C TRP A 452 -17.99 -24.64 -24.52
N ALA A 453 -19.20 -25.18 -24.52
CA ALA A 453 -20.02 -25.31 -25.72
C ALA A 453 -20.41 -23.95 -26.32
N PHE A 454 -20.70 -22.96 -25.48
CA PHE A 454 -21.00 -21.60 -25.92
C PHE A 454 -19.77 -20.93 -26.51
N PHE A 455 -18.60 -21.11 -25.89
CA PHE A 455 -17.35 -20.57 -26.41
C PHE A 455 -16.99 -21.17 -27.78
N GLY A 456 -16.97 -22.49 -27.89
CA GLY A 456 -16.64 -23.19 -29.13
C GLY A 456 -17.69 -22.96 -30.23
N GLY A 457 -18.95 -23.26 -29.93
CA GLY A 457 -20.06 -23.13 -30.88
C GLY A 457 -20.37 -21.68 -31.27
N GLY A 458 -20.31 -20.75 -30.32
CA GLY A 458 -20.53 -19.32 -30.58
C GLY A 458 -19.44 -18.73 -31.49
N LEU A 459 -18.17 -19.07 -31.22
CA LEU A 459 -17.06 -18.69 -32.10
C LEU A 459 -17.21 -19.33 -33.49
N ALA A 460 -17.58 -20.60 -33.56
CA ALA A 460 -17.76 -21.32 -34.82
C ALA A 460 -18.89 -20.72 -35.68
N LEU A 461 -20.05 -20.41 -35.09
CA LEU A 461 -21.14 -19.72 -35.78
C LEU A 461 -20.69 -18.35 -36.30
N ALA A 462 -20.01 -17.57 -35.47
CA ALA A 462 -19.48 -16.27 -35.88
C ALA A 462 -18.50 -16.36 -37.06
N LEU A 463 -17.71 -17.43 -37.15
CA LEU A 463 -16.80 -17.69 -38.27
C LEU A 463 -17.52 -18.15 -39.55
N MET A 464 -18.67 -18.82 -39.43
CA MET A 464 -19.44 -19.31 -40.58
C MET A 464 -20.37 -18.26 -41.20
N GLY A 465 -20.72 -17.21 -40.45
CA GLY A 465 -21.67 -16.16 -40.86
C GLY A 465 -23.09 -16.48 -40.45
#